data_AF-Q8VDG8-F1
#
_entry.id   AF-Q8VDG8-F1
#
_cell.length_a   1.000
_cell.length_b   1.000
_cell.length_c   1.000
_cell.angle_alpha   90.00
_cell.angle_beta   90.00
_cell.angle_gamma   90.00
#
_symmetry.space_group_name_H-M   'P 1'
#
loop_
_entity.id
_entity.type
_entity.pdbx_description
1 polymer ?
#
loop_
_entity_poly.entity_id
_entity_poly.type
_entity_poly.pdbx_seq_one_letter_code
_entity_poly.pdbx_strand_id
1 'polypeptide(L)'
;MGRMVALSLLGIGLALLGERFLALRSRLKASREVESVDLPNCHLIKGIETGAEDIDILPNGLAFFSVGLKFPGLHSFAPDKPGGILMMDLKDERPRALELRVSWGFDLASFNPHGISTFIDDDDTVYLFVVNHPQFKSTVEIFKFQEEENSLLHLKTIKHELLPRYLLSSLFLFFCVLFFSKTYFIFPLLLYKYQFNLLL
;
A
#
# COMPACT_ATOMS: atom_id res chain seq x y z
N MET A 1 -53.73 -15.40 13.79
CA MET A 1 -52.86 -14.21 13.75
C MET A 1 -51.36 -14.55 13.74
N GLY A 2 -50.84 -15.42 14.62
CA GLY A 2 -49.39 -15.71 14.71
C GLY A 2 -48.72 -16.24 13.42
N ARG A 3 -49.40 -17.07 12.62
CA ARG A 3 -48.85 -17.57 11.34
C ARG A 3 -48.61 -16.47 10.31
N MET A 4 -49.51 -15.48 10.22
CA MET A 4 -49.35 -14.34 9.31
C MET A 4 -48.17 -13.45 9.74
N VAL A 5 -48.03 -13.22 11.05
CA VAL A 5 -46.89 -12.46 11.60
C VAL A 5 -45.56 -13.18 11.31
N ALA A 6 -45.50 -14.51 11.50
CA ALA A 6 -44.29 -15.29 11.20
C ALA A 6 -43.88 -15.22 9.72
N LEU A 7 -44.84 -15.32 8.81
CA LEU A 7 -44.59 -15.20 7.36
C LEU A 7 -44.12 -13.78 6.99
N SER A 8 -44.71 -12.74 7.58
CA SER A 8 -44.28 -11.37 7.36
C SER A 8 -42.84 -11.14 7.84
N LEU A 9 -42.48 -11.64 9.03
CA LEU A 9 -41.12 -11.53 9.56
C LEU A 9 -40.11 -12.30 8.69
N LEU A 10 -40.48 -13.49 8.20
CA LEU A 10 -39.65 -14.24 7.27
C LEU A 10 -39.42 -13.47 5.96
N GLY A 11 -40.47 -12.87 5.40
CA GLY A 11 -40.37 -12.05 4.18
C GLY A 11 -39.44 -10.85 4.37
N ILE A 12 -39.56 -10.14 5.50
CA ILE A 12 -38.66 -9.02 5.85
C ILE A 12 -37.22 -9.52 6.00
N GLY A 13 -37.00 -10.64 6.68
CA GLY A 13 -35.67 -11.23 6.86
C GLY A 13 -35.00 -11.59 5.52
N LEU A 14 -35.74 -12.23 4.62
CA LEU A 14 -35.25 -12.58 3.28
C LEU A 14 -34.97 -11.33 2.44
N ALA A 15 -35.81 -10.31 2.52
CA ALA A 15 -35.58 -9.05 1.80
C ALA A 15 -34.30 -8.33 2.28
N LEU A 16 -34.06 -8.30 3.60
CA LEU A 16 -32.82 -7.75 4.16
C LEU A 16 -31.58 -8.55 3.74
N LEU A 17 -31.65 -9.88 3.78
CA LEU A 17 -30.55 -10.74 3.31
C LEU A 17 -30.27 -10.53 1.81
N GLY A 18 -31.32 -10.41 1.00
CA GLY A 18 -31.22 -10.11 -0.43
C GLY A 18 -30.57 -8.75 -0.69
N GLU A 19 -31.00 -7.70 0.01
CA GLU A 19 -30.40 -6.36 -0.09
C GLU A 19 -28.92 -6.38 0.27
N ARG A 20 -28.55 -7.02 1.38
CA ARG A 20 -27.16 -7.14 1.81
C ARG A 20 -26.31 -7.91 0.81
N PHE A 21 -26.84 -8.97 0.23
CA PHE A 21 -26.16 -9.75 -0.81
C PHE A 21 -25.94 -8.93 -2.09
N LEU A 22 -26.95 -8.20 -2.56
CA LEU A 22 -26.82 -7.31 -3.72
C LEU A 22 -25.83 -6.16 -3.46
N ALA A 23 -25.89 -5.57 -2.26
CA ALA A 23 -24.93 -4.56 -1.83
C ALA A 23 -23.49 -5.10 -1.81
N LEU A 24 -23.28 -6.33 -1.31
CA LEU A 24 -21.98 -6.98 -1.32
C LEU A 24 -21.48 -7.23 -2.74
N ARG A 25 -22.31 -7.81 -3.62
CA ARG A 25 -21.94 -8.04 -5.03
C ARG A 25 -21.59 -6.73 -5.74
N SER A 26 -22.33 -5.66 -5.48
CA SER A 26 -22.08 -4.34 -6.03
C SER A 26 -20.75 -3.75 -5.55
N ARG A 27 -20.47 -3.84 -4.24
CA ARG A 27 -19.19 -3.40 -3.64
C ARG A 27 -17.99 -4.17 -4.18
N LEU A 28 -18.11 -5.48 -4.33
CA LEU A 28 -17.07 -6.35 -4.88
C LEU A 28 -16.95 -6.26 -6.41
N LYS A 29 -17.83 -5.52 -7.08
CA LYS A 29 -17.94 -5.49 -8.55
C LYS A 29 -17.98 -6.90 -9.16
N ALA A 30 -18.66 -7.84 -8.48
CA ALA A 30 -18.61 -9.27 -8.79
C ALA A 30 -19.21 -9.68 -10.15
N SER A 31 -19.84 -8.75 -10.88
CA SER A 31 -20.41 -8.98 -12.21
C SER A 31 -19.80 -8.03 -13.26
N ARG A 32 -18.70 -7.35 -12.92
CA ARG A 32 -17.97 -6.48 -13.84
C ARG A 32 -17.08 -7.35 -14.72
N GLU A 33 -17.22 -7.19 -16.02
CA GLU A 33 -16.28 -7.70 -17.02
C GLU A 33 -15.34 -6.58 -17.45
N VAL A 34 -14.14 -6.94 -17.91
CA VAL A 34 -13.14 -5.98 -18.41
C VAL A 34 -13.11 -6.11 -19.92
N GLU A 35 -13.54 -5.05 -20.61
CA GLU A 35 -13.35 -4.94 -22.05
C GLU A 35 -11.87 -4.78 -22.36
N SER A 36 -11.37 -5.55 -23.34
CA SER A 36 -9.97 -5.50 -23.73
C SER A 36 -9.66 -4.16 -24.41
N VAL A 37 -8.71 -3.42 -23.85
CA VAL A 37 -8.12 -2.24 -24.46
C VAL A 37 -6.64 -2.54 -24.68
N ASP A 38 -6.28 -2.81 -25.93
CA ASP A 38 -4.91 -3.14 -26.30
C ASP A 38 -4.07 -1.87 -26.46
N LEU A 39 -2.91 -1.86 -25.82
CA LEU A 39 -1.89 -0.84 -26.00
C LEU A 39 -0.75 -1.43 -26.84
N PRO A 40 -0.21 -0.68 -27.83
CA PRO A 40 0.94 -1.15 -28.59
C PRO A 40 2.19 -1.23 -27.69
N ASN A 41 3.08 -2.17 -27.99
CA ASN A 41 4.41 -2.29 -27.37
C ASN A 41 4.41 -2.51 -25.83
N CYS A 42 3.42 -3.23 -25.31
CA CYS A 42 3.47 -3.68 -23.92
C CYS A 42 4.43 -4.86 -23.73
N HIS A 43 5.32 -4.74 -22.73
CA HIS A 43 6.28 -5.77 -22.37
C HIS A 43 6.25 -6.01 -20.86
N LEU A 44 6.30 -7.28 -20.45
CA LEU A 44 6.48 -7.64 -19.05
C LEU A 44 7.91 -7.28 -18.63
N ILE A 45 8.03 -6.60 -17.49
CA ILE A 45 9.32 -6.22 -16.91
C ILE A 45 9.96 -7.46 -16.29
N LYS A 46 11.17 -7.81 -16.73
CA LYS A 46 11.92 -8.92 -16.16
C LYS A 46 12.36 -8.56 -14.73
N GLY A 47 12.11 -9.47 -13.79
CA GLY A 47 12.50 -9.33 -12.38
C GLY A 47 11.31 -9.12 -11.43
N ILE A 48 10.15 -8.70 -11.95
CA ILE A 48 8.93 -8.52 -11.15
C ILE A 48 8.06 -9.78 -11.25
N GLU A 49 8.26 -10.74 -10.34
CA GLU A 49 7.61 -12.06 -10.40
C GLU A 49 6.62 -12.31 -9.25
N THR A 50 6.68 -11.52 -8.17
CA THR A 50 5.96 -11.77 -6.92
C THR A 50 4.99 -10.64 -6.55
N GLY A 51 4.36 -10.05 -7.57
CA GLY A 51 3.47 -8.89 -7.45
C GLY A 51 4.22 -7.59 -7.22
N ALA A 52 3.70 -6.49 -7.80
CA ALA A 52 4.15 -5.13 -7.55
C ALA A 52 2.93 -4.31 -7.13
N GLU A 53 2.74 -4.14 -5.82
CA GLU A 53 1.51 -3.53 -5.30
C GLU A 53 1.51 -2.02 -5.46
N ASP A 54 2.65 -1.37 -5.26
CA ASP A 54 2.80 0.07 -5.41
C ASP A 54 4.10 0.43 -6.13
N ILE A 55 4.09 1.61 -6.76
CA ILE A 55 5.20 2.17 -7.53
C ILE A 55 5.33 3.66 -7.23
N ASP A 56 6.56 4.14 -7.07
CA ASP A 56 6.85 5.57 -7.06
C ASP A 56 8.02 5.90 -7.99
N ILE A 57 7.91 7.00 -8.73
CA ILE A 57 8.83 7.36 -9.82
C ILE A 57 9.44 8.72 -9.51
N LEU A 58 10.76 8.73 -9.35
CA LEU A 58 11.52 9.96 -9.17
C LEU A 58 11.57 10.79 -10.46
N PRO A 59 11.77 12.12 -10.37
CA PRO A 59 11.93 12.98 -11.55
C PRO A 59 13.08 12.57 -12.47
N ASN A 60 14.11 11.90 -11.94
CA ASN A 60 15.25 11.42 -12.71
C ASN A 60 14.95 10.11 -13.47
N GLY A 61 13.76 9.52 -13.36
CA GLY A 61 13.36 8.31 -14.06
C GLY A 61 13.62 7.01 -13.31
N LEU A 62 14.21 7.05 -12.11
CA LEU A 62 14.27 5.87 -11.23
C LEU A 62 12.89 5.57 -10.68
N ALA A 63 12.45 4.33 -10.81
CA ALA A 63 11.19 3.82 -10.29
C ALA A 63 11.45 2.79 -9.19
N PHE A 64 10.80 2.95 -8.04
CA PHE A 64 10.78 1.98 -6.95
C PHE A 64 9.49 1.19 -6.97
N PHE A 65 9.56 -0.09 -6.65
CA PHE A 65 8.41 -1.00 -6.62
C PHE A 65 8.38 -1.75 -5.29
N SER A 66 7.25 -1.75 -4.60
CA SER A 66 7.04 -2.68 -3.49
C SER A 66 6.56 -4.03 -4.00
N VAL A 67 7.26 -5.10 -3.60
CA VAL A 67 6.98 -6.44 -4.10
C VAL A 67 6.85 -7.46 -2.98
N GLY A 68 6.16 -8.57 -3.26
CA GLY A 68 6.04 -9.69 -2.34
C GLY A 68 5.13 -9.43 -1.15
N LEU A 69 4.18 -8.50 -1.28
CA LEU A 69 3.15 -8.26 -0.28
C LEU A 69 2.36 -9.54 0.02
N LYS A 70 2.15 -9.79 1.32
CA LYS A 70 1.37 -10.91 1.83
C LYS A 70 0.25 -10.44 2.73
N PHE A 71 -0.96 -10.91 2.43
CA PHE A 71 -2.15 -10.70 3.23
C PHE A 71 -2.91 -12.02 3.41
N PRO A 72 -3.50 -12.27 4.60
CA PRO A 72 -4.33 -13.45 4.80
C PRO A 72 -5.49 -13.50 3.80
N GLY A 73 -5.66 -14.64 3.13
CA GLY A 73 -6.73 -14.84 2.16
C GLY A 73 -6.42 -14.35 0.73
N LEU A 74 -5.25 -13.73 0.50
CA LEU A 74 -4.75 -13.42 -0.84
C LEU A 74 -3.69 -14.44 -1.27
N HIS A 75 -3.68 -14.77 -2.56
CA HIS A 75 -2.70 -15.69 -3.13
C HIS A 75 -1.31 -15.05 -3.17
N SER A 76 -0.26 -15.83 -2.89
CA SER A 76 1.13 -15.41 -3.00
C SER A 76 1.89 -16.39 -3.89
N PHE A 77 2.60 -15.87 -4.88
CA PHE A 77 3.43 -16.66 -5.80
C PHE A 77 4.76 -17.13 -5.15
N ALA A 78 5.18 -16.49 -4.05
CA ALA A 78 6.39 -16.85 -3.31
C ALA A 78 6.15 -16.79 -1.79
N PRO A 79 5.40 -17.76 -1.22
CA PRO A 79 5.03 -17.75 0.20
C PRO A 79 6.24 -17.80 1.14
N ASP A 80 7.35 -18.40 0.69
CA ASP A 80 8.56 -18.60 1.51
C ASP A 80 9.59 -17.47 1.40
N LYS A 81 9.39 -16.50 0.49
CA LYS A 81 10.32 -15.37 0.32
C LYS A 81 9.78 -14.11 1.01
N PRO A 82 10.60 -13.33 1.73
CA PRO A 82 10.15 -12.03 2.23
C PRO A 82 9.80 -11.09 1.07
N GLY A 83 9.08 -10.02 1.38
CA GLY A 83 8.89 -8.94 0.41
C GLY A 83 10.16 -8.11 0.27
N GLY A 84 10.15 -7.19 -0.70
CA GLY A 84 11.32 -6.39 -1.04
C GLY A 84 10.95 -5.09 -1.76
N ILE A 85 11.96 -4.25 -1.96
CA ILE A 85 11.86 -3.08 -2.83
C ILE A 85 12.73 -3.33 -4.05
N LEU A 86 12.13 -3.24 -5.23
CA LEU A 86 12.87 -3.26 -6.50
C LEU A 86 13.09 -1.83 -6.98
N MET A 87 14.13 -1.63 -7.77
CA MET A 87 14.42 -0.38 -8.48
C MET A 87 14.64 -0.67 -9.96
N MET A 88 14.23 0.26 -10.81
CA MET A 88 14.43 0.21 -12.25
C MET A 88 14.67 1.62 -12.79
N ASP A 89 15.62 1.78 -13.72
CA ASP A 89 15.72 3.01 -14.50
C ASP A 89 14.79 2.93 -15.71
N LEU A 90 13.83 3.84 -15.79
CA LEU A 90 12.88 3.93 -16.90
C LEU A 90 13.50 4.48 -18.19
N LYS A 91 14.70 5.05 -18.11
CA LYS A 91 15.44 5.59 -19.27
C LYS A 91 16.27 4.52 -19.98
N ASP A 92 16.46 3.35 -19.35
CA ASP A 92 17.15 2.24 -19.98
C ASP A 92 16.40 1.74 -21.22
N GLU A 93 17.13 1.41 -22.29
CA GLU A 93 16.54 0.82 -23.51
C GLU A 93 15.84 -0.51 -23.23
N ARG A 94 16.31 -1.24 -22.20
CA ARG A 94 15.80 -2.55 -21.79
C ARG A 94 15.68 -2.59 -20.26
N PRO A 95 14.66 -1.91 -19.71
CA PRO A 95 14.56 -1.70 -18.28
C PRO A 95 14.41 -3.04 -17.53
N ARG A 96 15.13 -3.18 -16.43
CA ARG A 96 15.10 -4.36 -15.55
C ARG A 96 14.95 -3.91 -14.11
N ALA A 97 14.05 -4.58 -13.40
CA ALA A 97 13.88 -4.35 -11.98
C ALA A 97 14.91 -5.18 -11.21
N LEU A 98 15.70 -4.50 -10.37
CA LEU A 98 16.71 -5.10 -9.50
C LEU A 98 16.32 -4.88 -8.04
N GLU A 99 16.50 -5.90 -7.21
CA GLU A 99 16.21 -5.81 -5.79
C GLU A 99 17.26 -4.95 -5.06
N LEU A 100 16.79 -3.94 -4.33
CA LEU A 100 17.65 -3.09 -3.52
C LEU A 100 18.09 -3.84 -2.27
N ARG A 101 19.37 -3.69 -1.93
CA ARG A 101 19.90 -4.21 -0.67
C ARG A 101 19.39 -3.33 0.45
N VAL A 102 18.93 -3.92 1.55
CA VAL A 102 18.59 -3.16 2.76
C VAL A 102 19.73 -3.26 3.76
N SER A 103 20.03 -2.15 4.45
CA SER A 103 21.10 -2.07 5.43
C SER A 103 21.03 -3.14 6.52
N TRP A 104 22.21 -3.54 7.00
CA TRP A 104 22.36 -4.46 8.12
C TRP A 104 21.57 -4.01 9.35
N GLY A 105 20.92 -4.97 10.02
CA GLY A 105 20.15 -4.73 11.26
C GLY A 105 18.64 -4.53 11.05
N PHE A 106 18.18 -4.34 9.81
CA PHE A 106 16.75 -4.37 9.50
C PHE A 106 16.23 -5.82 9.46
N ASP A 107 15.04 -6.06 10.01
CA ASP A 107 14.40 -7.38 9.98
C ASP A 107 13.78 -7.68 8.62
N LEU A 108 14.65 -8.07 7.68
CA LEU A 108 14.27 -8.48 6.34
C LEU A 108 13.37 -9.72 6.32
N ALA A 109 13.47 -10.60 7.33
CA ALA A 109 12.70 -11.85 7.34
C ALA A 109 11.19 -11.60 7.52
N SER A 110 10.82 -10.55 8.26
CA SER A 110 9.43 -10.15 8.43
C SER A 110 8.99 -8.99 7.53
N PHE A 111 9.86 -8.53 6.62
CA PHE A 111 9.56 -7.43 5.72
C PHE A 111 8.44 -7.80 4.75
N ASN A 112 7.38 -7.00 4.79
CA ASN A 112 6.14 -7.17 4.04
C ASN A 112 5.66 -5.80 3.55
N PRO A 113 6.34 -5.22 2.55
CA PRO A 113 6.07 -3.88 2.05
C PRO A 113 4.74 -3.82 1.30
N HIS A 114 4.04 -2.70 1.45
CA HIS A 114 2.77 -2.37 0.81
C HIS A 114 2.93 -1.04 0.05
N GLY A 115 2.16 -0.01 0.37
CA GLY A 115 2.33 1.31 -0.20
C GLY A 115 3.72 1.91 0.08
N ILE A 116 4.21 2.68 -0.89
CA ILE A 116 5.48 3.41 -0.82
C ILE A 116 5.31 4.87 -1.23
N SER A 117 6.22 5.73 -0.78
CA SER A 117 6.28 7.11 -1.23
C SER A 117 7.68 7.66 -1.03
N THR A 118 8.14 8.47 -1.97
CA THR A 118 9.43 9.13 -1.96
C THR A 118 9.32 10.58 -1.50
N PHE A 119 10.37 11.07 -0.86
CA PHE A 119 10.58 12.48 -0.55
C PHE A 119 12.00 12.83 -0.93
N ILE A 120 12.16 13.92 -1.68
CA ILE A 120 13.46 14.48 -2.04
C ILE A 120 13.65 15.71 -1.16
N ASP A 121 14.69 15.69 -0.33
CA ASP A 121 15.03 16.80 0.55
C ASP A 121 15.76 17.91 -0.21
N ASP A 122 15.95 19.06 0.43
CA ASP A 122 16.60 20.23 -0.18
C ASP A 122 18.07 19.97 -0.57
N ASP A 123 18.70 18.93 -0.02
CA ASP A 123 20.07 18.49 -0.35
C ASP A 123 20.12 17.34 -1.38
N ASP A 124 19.02 17.11 -2.10
CA ASP A 124 18.79 16.01 -3.04
C ASP A 124 18.82 14.61 -2.41
N THR A 125 18.84 14.50 -1.07
CA THR A 125 18.70 13.19 -0.41
C THR A 125 17.31 12.61 -0.69
N VAL A 126 17.28 11.40 -1.24
CA VAL A 126 16.06 10.65 -1.47
C VAL A 126 15.74 9.78 -0.26
N TYR A 127 14.56 10.01 0.31
CA TYR A 127 13.96 9.18 1.34
C TYR A 127 12.84 8.34 0.75
N LEU A 128 12.79 7.06 1.11
CA LEU A 128 11.71 6.14 0.76
C LEU A 128 10.95 5.75 2.03
N PHE A 129 9.68 6.10 2.07
CA PHE A 129 8.74 5.71 3.10
C PHE A 129 8.00 4.46 2.64
N VAL A 130 8.03 3.41 3.45
CA VAL A 130 7.45 2.11 3.11
C VAL A 130 6.47 1.71 4.20
N VAL A 131 5.20 1.55 3.86
CA VAL A 131 4.26 0.86 4.74
C VAL A 131 4.66 -0.61 4.79
N ASN A 132 4.86 -1.11 6.00
CA ASN A 132 5.32 -2.47 6.23
C ASN A 132 4.32 -3.19 7.16
N HIS A 133 4.08 -4.47 6.89
CA HIS A 133 3.15 -5.30 7.67
C HIS A 133 3.81 -6.48 8.39
N PRO A 134 4.82 -6.26 9.27
CA PRO A 134 5.52 -7.35 9.93
C PRO A 134 4.57 -8.06 10.90
N GLN A 135 4.40 -9.37 10.73
CA GLN A 135 3.50 -10.19 11.57
C GLN A 135 2.07 -9.61 11.69
N PHE A 136 1.53 -9.04 10.61
CA PHE A 136 0.20 -8.42 10.56
C PHE A 136 0.00 -7.21 11.50
N LYS A 137 1.10 -6.55 11.89
CA LYS A 137 1.09 -5.20 12.48
C LYS A 137 1.41 -4.20 11.40
N SER A 138 1.02 -2.94 11.53
CA SER A 138 1.36 -1.91 10.56
C SER A 138 2.42 -0.96 11.10
N THR A 139 3.46 -0.73 10.31
CA THR A 139 4.54 0.22 10.57
C THR A 139 4.81 1.05 9.32
N VAL A 140 5.51 2.17 9.50
CA VAL A 140 6.12 2.89 8.37
C VAL A 140 7.62 2.86 8.57
N GLU A 141 8.33 2.26 7.63
CA GLU A 141 9.79 2.22 7.58
C GLU A 141 10.28 3.40 6.76
N ILE A 142 11.24 4.15 7.29
CA ILE A 142 11.91 5.24 6.58
C ILE A 142 13.28 4.75 6.19
N PHE A 143 13.56 4.76 4.90
CA PHE A 143 14.86 4.47 4.33
C PHE A 143 15.45 5.72 3.69
N LYS A 144 16.77 5.87 3.77
CA LYS A 144 17.54 6.73 2.85
C LYS A 144 18.01 5.87 1.68
N PHE A 145 17.73 6.31 0.47
CA PHE A 145 18.26 5.67 -0.73
C PHE A 145 19.72 6.06 -0.92
N GLN A 146 20.56 5.05 -1.16
CA GLN A 146 21.98 5.20 -1.48
C GLN A 146 22.20 4.69 -2.90
N GLU A 147 22.23 5.63 -3.85
CA GLU A 147 22.25 5.35 -5.29
C GLU A 147 23.51 4.61 -5.73
N GLU A 148 24.69 5.02 -5.23
CA GLU A 148 25.99 4.42 -5.59
C GLU A 148 26.05 2.92 -5.23
N GLU A 149 25.47 2.54 -4.09
CA GLU A 149 25.46 1.16 -3.60
C GLU A 149 24.23 0.35 -4.02
N ASN A 150 23.26 0.97 -4.71
CA ASN A 150 21.94 0.40 -4.98
C ASN A 150 21.30 -0.19 -3.70
N SER A 151 21.25 0.63 -2.65
CA SER A 151 20.82 0.16 -1.33
C SER A 151 19.91 1.14 -0.59
N LEU A 152 19.21 0.61 0.40
CA LEU A 152 18.31 1.32 1.29
C LEU A 152 18.88 1.27 2.70
N LEU A 153 19.29 2.42 3.22
CA LEU A 153 19.70 2.57 4.61
C LEU A 153 18.45 2.79 5.47
N HIS A 154 18.10 1.82 6.31
CA HIS A 154 17.01 1.97 7.26
C HIS A 154 17.37 3.01 8.33
N LEU A 155 16.51 4.01 8.49
CA LEU A 155 16.70 5.08 9.46
C LEU A 155 15.79 4.91 10.66
N LYS A 156 14.53 4.55 10.44
CA LYS A 156 13.52 4.57 11.49
C LYS A 156 12.32 3.69 11.15
N THR A 157 11.81 3.03 12.18
CA THR A 157 10.47 2.42 12.17
C THR A 157 9.51 3.31 12.95
N ILE A 158 8.46 3.79 12.29
CA ILE A 158 7.35 4.49 12.94
C ILE A 158 6.26 3.49 13.31
N LYS A 159 5.84 3.53 14.57
CA LYS A 159 4.72 2.78 15.13
C LYS A 159 3.78 3.78 15.78
N HIS A 160 2.49 3.69 15.49
CA HIS A 160 1.47 4.53 16.13
C HIS A 160 0.17 3.77 16.24
N GLU A 161 -0.62 4.05 17.28
CA GLU A 161 -1.95 3.46 17.49
C GLU A 161 -2.97 3.85 16.41
N LEU A 162 -2.67 4.91 15.64
CA LEU A 162 -3.51 5.44 14.58
C LEU A 162 -3.15 4.85 13.22
N LEU A 163 -2.04 4.10 13.13
CA LEU A 163 -1.75 3.32 11.93
C LEU A 163 -2.71 2.12 11.93
N PRO A 164 -3.74 2.11 11.07
CA PRO A 164 -4.73 1.05 11.09
C PRO A 164 -4.05 -0.25 10.66
N ARG A 165 -4.36 -1.34 11.37
CA ARG A 165 -3.73 -2.66 11.20
C ARG A 165 -3.80 -3.24 9.77
N TYR A 166 -4.69 -2.73 8.92
CA TYR A 166 -5.00 -3.34 7.61
C TYR A 166 -5.32 -2.36 6.47
N LEU A 167 -5.11 -1.05 6.62
CA LEU A 167 -5.72 -0.06 5.70
C LEU A 167 -4.78 1.02 5.14
N LEU A 168 -3.47 0.85 5.27
CA LEU A 168 -2.54 1.81 4.69
C LEU A 168 -2.39 1.54 3.20
N SER A 169 -3.12 2.30 2.37
CA SER A 169 -2.81 2.50 0.94
C SER A 169 -1.85 3.70 0.78
N SER A 170 -1.26 3.85 -0.40
CA SER A 170 -0.39 4.97 -0.80
C SER A 170 -0.96 6.37 -0.47
N LEU A 171 -2.29 6.53 -0.48
CA LEU A 171 -2.97 7.78 -0.13
C LEU A 171 -2.69 8.25 1.31
N PHE A 172 -2.51 7.32 2.25
CA PHE A 172 -2.20 7.68 3.64
C PHE A 172 -0.73 8.11 3.80
N LEU A 173 0.18 7.50 3.03
CA LEU A 173 1.60 7.88 3.00
C LEU A 173 1.79 9.30 2.49
N PHE A 174 1.10 9.69 1.41
CA PHE A 174 1.15 11.07 0.89
C PHE A 174 0.81 12.10 1.99
N PHE A 175 -0.17 11.78 2.83
CA PHE A 175 -0.59 12.64 3.94
C PHE A 175 0.44 12.69 5.08
N CYS A 176 1.12 11.56 5.37
CA CYS A 176 2.24 11.53 6.31
C CYS A 176 3.47 12.30 5.78
N VAL A 177 3.83 12.17 4.51
CA VAL A 177 4.98 12.87 3.91
C VAL A 177 4.76 14.39 3.93
N LEU A 178 3.55 14.86 3.58
CA LEU A 178 3.17 16.27 3.73
C LEU A 178 3.28 16.77 5.18
N PHE A 179 2.94 15.92 6.16
CA PHE A 179 3.04 16.27 7.58
C PHE A 179 4.50 16.46 8.05
N PHE A 180 5.46 15.73 7.47
CA PHE A 180 6.88 15.86 7.82
C PHE A 180 7.61 16.98 7.07
N SER A 181 7.13 17.39 5.88
CA SER A 181 7.87 18.33 5.02
C SER A 181 7.71 19.82 5.40
N LYS A 182 6.52 20.32 5.80
CA LYS A 182 6.37 21.74 6.21
C LYS A 182 5.27 21.97 7.25
N THR A 183 5.61 22.81 8.23
CA THR A 183 4.69 23.51 9.14
C THR A 183 3.62 24.26 8.33
N TYR A 184 2.34 24.07 8.71
CA TYR A 184 1.12 24.81 8.33
C TYR A 184 0.20 24.27 7.21
N PHE A 185 -0.99 23.83 7.69
CA PHE A 185 -2.31 24.33 7.27
C PHE A 185 -3.06 23.68 6.09
N ILE A 186 -3.26 22.36 6.08
CA ILE A 186 -4.52 21.77 5.55
C ILE A 186 -4.96 20.61 6.46
N PHE A 187 -5.32 20.94 7.70
CA PHE A 187 -5.85 20.00 8.69
C PHE A 187 -7.09 20.48 9.46
N PRO A 188 -8.08 21.22 8.89
CA PRO A 188 -9.39 21.32 9.54
C PRO A 188 -10.51 20.45 8.94
N LEU A 189 -10.36 19.81 7.76
CA LEU A 189 -11.52 19.16 7.12
C LEU A 189 -11.65 17.64 7.35
N LEU A 190 -10.55 16.91 7.52
CA LEU A 190 -10.58 15.45 7.75
C LEU A 190 -10.61 15.04 9.23
N LEU A 191 -10.19 15.92 10.15
CA LEU A 191 -10.36 15.73 11.59
C LEU A 191 -11.78 16.01 12.09
N TYR A 192 -12.61 16.75 11.36
CA TYR A 192 -13.95 17.12 11.85
C TYR A 192 -14.90 15.91 12.02
N LYS A 193 -14.55 14.74 11.49
CA LYS A 193 -15.32 13.50 11.67
C LYS A 193 -14.78 12.59 12.78
N TYR A 194 -13.57 12.83 13.26
CA TYR A 194 -12.95 12.04 14.34
C TYR A 194 -12.50 13.01 15.45
N GLN A 195 -13.46 13.33 16.33
CA GLN A 195 -13.29 14.10 17.56
C GLN A 195 -11.99 13.74 18.29
N PHE A 196 -11.02 14.65 18.27
CA PHE A 196 -9.94 14.70 19.24
C PHE A 196 -9.95 16.09 19.88
N ASN A 197 -10.41 16.15 21.13
CA ASN A 197 -10.08 17.25 22.04
C ASN A 197 -8.68 16.96 22.58
N LEU A 198 -7.69 17.77 22.20
CA LEU A 198 -6.41 17.84 22.89
C LEU A 198 -6.44 19.09 23.78
N LEU A 199 -6.47 18.88 25.08
CA LEU A 199 -6.19 19.89 26.09
C LEU A 199 -4.96 19.39 26.85
N LEU A 200 -3.84 20.08 26.60
CA LEU A 200 -2.50 20.02 27.24
C LEU A 200 -1.66 18.75 27.02
#